data_AF-A0A3N5SGI2-F1
#
_entry.id   AF-A0A3N5SGI2-F1
#
_cell.length_a   1.000
_cell.length_b   1.000
_cell.length_c   1.000
_cell.angle_alpha   90.00
_cell.angle_beta   90.00
_cell.angle_gamma   90.00
#
_symmetry.space_group_name_H-M   'P 1'
#
loop_
_entity.id
_entity.type
_entity.pdbx_description
1 polymer ?
#
loop_
_entity_poly.entity_id
_entity_poly.type
_entity_poly.pdbx_seq_one_letter_code
_entity_poly.pdbx_strand_id
1 'polypeptide(L)'
;RRLAVSFGIIILPVGLIFSQPDFGTALVFFPIFIMMVFAAGLDKRYILFIIIFAFSTISLTVLPLWEEYILKTPTDLLYLLYRPPYSLFLIAASACILGLSIWGLRSSKKKYYFWIAYAALLVAGSLSASVLAHRVLKEYQVMRLIVFLDPSIDPKGSGWNILQSLTAIGSGGFVGKGFLQGTQSHYRYLPQQSTDFIFSIIAEEWGFIGGFLVFALFFIILRRCLVLLRTVKDSYAIYIVAGIMAMILFHFMINVGMAMGIMPITGIPLFFLSYGGSSLWTVLISIGLLLGISARRYGA
;
A
#
# COMPACT_ATOMS: atom_id res chain seq x y z
N ARG A 1 7.33 -3.28 23.81
CA ARG A 1 7.66 -4.73 23.76
C ARG A 1 6.64 -5.54 22.94
N ARG A 2 5.36 -5.63 23.33
CA ARG A 2 4.33 -6.42 22.59
C ARG A 2 4.20 -6.03 21.11
N LEU A 3 4.19 -4.73 20.81
CA LEU A 3 4.18 -4.23 19.44
C LEU A 3 5.39 -4.69 18.60
N ALA A 4 6.58 -4.71 19.20
CA ALA A 4 7.81 -5.14 18.53
C ALA A 4 7.80 -6.64 18.22
N VAL A 5 7.27 -7.47 19.14
CA VAL A 5 7.08 -8.90 18.90
C VAL A 5 6.07 -9.13 17.77
N SER A 6 4.95 -8.40 17.79
CA SER A 6 3.92 -8.50 16.75
C SER A 6 4.46 -8.10 15.38
N PHE A 7 5.26 -7.02 15.32
CA PHE A 7 5.91 -6.59 14.09
C PHE A 7 6.93 -7.62 13.59
N GLY A 8 7.72 -8.21 14.49
CA GLY A 8 8.67 -9.27 14.13
C GLY A 8 8.01 -10.50 13.52
N ILE A 9 6.82 -10.89 14.00
CA ILE A 9 6.04 -12.00 13.43
C ILE A 9 5.63 -11.73 11.98
N ILE A 10 5.28 -10.48 11.64
CA ILE A 10 4.84 -10.10 10.30
C ILE A 10 6.01 -9.88 9.34
N ILE A 11 7.15 -9.41 9.85
CA ILE A 11 8.32 -9.16 9.00
C ILE A 11 8.86 -10.45 8.39
N LEU A 12 8.68 -11.59 9.05
CA LEU A 12 9.13 -12.89 8.58
C LEU A 12 8.44 -13.31 7.27
N PRO A 13 7.10 -13.44 7.18
CA PRO A 13 6.43 -13.75 5.92
C PRO A 13 6.65 -12.65 4.89
N VAL A 14 6.67 -11.37 5.28
CA VAL A 14 6.96 -10.26 4.36
C VAL A 14 8.34 -10.43 3.70
N GLY A 15 9.38 -10.75 4.47
CA GLY A 15 10.73 -11.00 3.95
C GLY A 15 10.82 -12.21 3.02
N LEU A 16 10.08 -13.28 3.33
CA LEU A 16 9.97 -14.45 2.45
C LEU A 16 9.30 -14.11 1.12
N ILE A 17 8.24 -13.31 1.14
CA ILE A 17 7.53 -12.86 -0.07
C ILE A 17 8.41 -11.92 -0.90
N PHE A 18 9.14 -11.00 -0.25
CA PHE A 18 10.13 -10.15 -0.93
C PHE A 18 11.23 -10.95 -1.64
N SER A 19 11.55 -12.14 -1.12
CA SER A 19 12.51 -13.06 -1.76
C SER A 19 11.95 -13.69 -3.04
N GLN A 20 10.62 -13.73 -3.20
CA GLN A 20 9.87 -14.24 -4.38
C GLN A 20 9.53 -13.14 -5.41
N PRO A 21 10.37 -12.11 -5.51
CA PRO A 21 10.04 -10.81 -6.14
C PRO A 21 8.58 -10.31 -6.13
N ASP A 22 7.75 -10.63 -5.13
CA ASP A 22 6.34 -10.22 -5.11
C ASP A 22 6.09 -9.03 -4.17
N PHE A 23 6.30 -7.83 -4.70
CA PHE A 23 6.12 -6.60 -3.93
C PHE A 23 4.65 -6.35 -3.53
N GLY A 24 3.71 -6.70 -4.42
CA GLY A 24 2.30 -6.40 -4.23
C GLY A 24 1.75 -7.12 -3.02
N THR A 25 1.92 -8.44 -2.95
CA THR A 25 1.38 -9.23 -1.83
C THR A 25 2.11 -8.95 -0.52
N ALA A 26 3.41 -8.62 -0.55
CA ALA A 26 4.15 -8.19 0.64
C ALA A 26 3.57 -6.90 1.25
N LEU A 27 3.14 -5.94 0.41
CA LEU A 27 2.56 -4.69 0.88
C LEU A 27 1.23 -4.88 1.61
N VAL A 28 0.45 -5.92 1.30
CA VAL A 28 -0.87 -6.19 1.91
C VAL A 28 -0.76 -6.43 3.43
N PHE A 29 0.38 -6.93 3.91
CA PHE A 29 0.57 -7.22 5.33
C PHE A 29 0.60 -5.97 6.22
N PHE A 30 1.09 -4.83 5.70
CA PHE A 30 1.18 -3.59 6.47
C PHE A 30 -0.18 -2.98 6.83
N PRO A 31 -1.13 -2.76 5.91
CA PRO A 31 -2.47 -2.25 6.26
C PRO A 31 -3.24 -3.25 7.14
N ILE A 32 -3.08 -4.57 6.93
CA ILE A 32 -3.62 -5.60 7.82
C ILE A 32 -3.10 -5.38 9.25
N PHE A 33 -1.78 -5.28 9.41
CA PHE A 33 -1.15 -5.06 10.71
C PHE A 33 -1.62 -3.77 11.37
N ILE A 34 -1.61 -2.65 10.63
CA ILE A 34 -2.01 -1.34 11.13
C ILE A 34 -3.46 -1.39 11.62
N MET A 35 -4.36 -2.03 10.86
CA MET A 35 -5.77 -2.13 11.24
C MET A 35 -5.99 -3.04 12.45
N MET A 36 -5.27 -4.16 12.55
CA MET A 36 -5.31 -5.05 13.72
C MET A 36 -4.81 -4.35 14.98
N VAL A 37 -3.70 -3.62 14.87
CA VAL A 37 -3.10 -2.89 15.99
C VAL A 37 -3.95 -1.69 16.42
N PHE A 38 -4.60 -1.02 15.45
CA PHE A 38 -5.63 -0.02 15.75
C PHE A 38 -6.80 -0.63 16.53
N ALA A 39 -7.30 -1.79 16.08
CA ALA A 39 -8.38 -2.50 16.74
C ALA A 39 -7.99 -2.99 18.15
N ALA A 40 -6.70 -3.28 18.38
CA ALA A 40 -6.14 -3.60 19.69
C ALA A 40 -6.04 -2.40 20.65
N GLY A 41 -6.42 -1.20 20.21
CA GLY A 41 -6.42 0.01 21.03
C GLY A 41 -5.04 0.66 21.17
N LEU A 42 -4.12 0.45 20.22
CA LEU A 42 -2.85 1.18 20.24
C LEU A 42 -3.09 2.69 20.10
N ASP A 43 -2.37 3.49 20.88
CA ASP A 43 -2.45 4.94 20.78
C ASP A 43 -2.21 5.42 19.34
N LYS A 44 -3.11 6.29 18.87
CA LYS A 44 -3.10 6.86 17.52
C LYS A 44 -1.74 7.47 17.13
N ARG A 45 -0.95 7.92 18.10
CA ARG A 45 0.39 8.51 17.90
C ARG A 45 1.37 7.50 17.29
N TYR A 46 1.34 6.24 17.72
CA TYR A 46 2.22 5.20 17.17
C TYR A 46 1.76 4.75 15.77
N ILE A 47 0.45 4.75 15.54
CA ILE A 47 -0.11 4.44 14.22
C ILE A 47 0.27 5.54 13.22
N LEU A 48 0.11 6.80 13.64
CA LEU A 48 0.55 7.96 12.88
C LEU A 48 2.06 7.92 12.62
N PHE A 49 2.86 7.50 13.61
CA PHE A 49 4.30 7.27 13.42
C PHE A 49 4.57 6.27 12.30
N ILE A 50 3.93 5.10 12.32
CA ILE A 50 4.13 4.05 11.30
C ILE A 50 3.75 4.57 9.91
N ILE A 51 2.62 5.28 9.79
CA ILE A 51 2.14 5.84 8.52
C ILE A 51 3.10 6.91 7.99
N ILE A 52 3.48 7.88 8.84
CA ILE A 52 4.41 8.95 8.44
C ILE A 52 5.76 8.35 8.10
N PHE A 53 6.27 7.41 8.90
CA PHE A 53 7.53 6.73 8.64
C PHE A 53 7.51 6.04 7.28
N ALA A 54 6.48 5.24 6.99
CA ALA A 54 6.34 4.54 5.72
C ALA A 54 6.24 5.51 4.54
N PHE A 55 5.41 6.55 4.66
CA PHE A 55 5.26 7.57 3.63
C PHE A 55 6.57 8.33 3.36
N SER A 56 7.25 8.76 4.43
CA SER A 56 8.56 9.42 4.33
C SER A 56 9.61 8.52 3.69
N THR A 57 9.67 7.23 4.08
CA THR A 57 10.62 6.28 3.47
C THR A 57 10.34 6.09 1.98
N ILE A 58 9.09 5.88 1.58
CA ILE A 58 8.70 5.71 0.17
C ILE A 58 9.02 6.98 -0.62
N SER A 59 8.62 8.14 -0.11
CA SER A 59 8.87 9.43 -0.77
C SER A 59 10.36 9.67 -0.94
N LEU A 60 11.16 9.49 0.12
CA LEU A 60 12.61 9.58 0.04
C LEU A 60 13.16 8.58 -0.98
N THR A 61 12.68 7.34 -1.00
CA THR A 61 13.14 6.32 -1.96
C THR A 61 12.87 6.72 -3.41
N VAL A 62 11.77 7.42 -3.67
CA VAL A 62 11.39 7.85 -5.01
C VAL A 62 12.15 9.08 -5.49
N LEU A 63 12.56 9.99 -4.59
CA LEU A 63 13.20 11.26 -4.97
C LEU A 63 14.47 11.15 -5.85
N PRO A 64 15.48 10.34 -5.51
CA PRO A 64 16.68 10.23 -6.37
C PRO A 64 16.38 9.49 -7.68
N LEU A 65 15.39 8.58 -7.69
CA LEU A 65 14.91 7.94 -8.93
C LEU A 65 14.23 8.96 -9.84
N TRP A 66 13.49 9.90 -9.26
CA TRP A 66 12.89 11.01 -9.99
C TRP A 66 13.94 11.93 -10.61
N GLU A 67 15.01 12.21 -9.88
CA GLU A 67 16.16 12.99 -10.38
C GLU A 67 16.85 12.31 -11.56
N GLU A 68 17.16 11.01 -11.43
CA GLU A 68 17.89 10.24 -12.42
C GLU A 68 17.11 10.03 -13.72
N TYR A 69 15.81 9.69 -13.62
CA TYR A 69 15.04 9.28 -14.79
C TYR A 69 14.18 10.39 -15.40
N ILE A 70 13.65 11.32 -14.59
CA ILE A 70 12.69 12.33 -15.04
C ILE A 70 13.35 13.70 -15.20
N LEU A 71 13.94 14.24 -14.12
CA LEU A 71 14.55 15.59 -14.16
C LEU A 71 15.82 15.62 -15.02
N LYS A 72 16.66 14.58 -14.95
CA LYS A 72 17.96 14.47 -15.63
C LYS A 72 18.92 15.64 -15.33
N THR A 73 18.66 16.37 -14.25
CA THR A 73 19.46 17.50 -13.77
C THR A 73 19.84 17.24 -12.32
N PRO A 74 21.14 17.26 -11.97
CA PRO A 74 21.56 17.06 -10.60
C PRO A 74 21.14 18.27 -9.73
N THR A 75 20.68 17.98 -8.52
CA THR A 75 20.24 18.94 -7.52
C THR A 75 21.11 18.82 -6.28
N ASP A 76 21.54 19.96 -5.75
CA ASP A 76 22.44 20.00 -4.59
C ASP A 76 21.81 19.35 -3.34
N LEU A 77 20.49 19.44 -3.19
CA LEU A 77 19.77 18.84 -2.07
C LEU A 77 19.85 17.31 -2.06
N LEU A 78 19.62 16.66 -3.22
CA LEU A 78 19.66 15.20 -3.32
C LEU A 78 21.10 14.68 -3.26
N TYR A 79 22.04 15.47 -3.78
CA TYR A 79 23.47 15.21 -3.58
C TYR A 79 23.82 15.11 -2.09
N LEU A 80 23.37 16.05 -1.25
CA LEU A 80 23.58 16.02 0.21
C LEU A 80 22.89 14.83 0.89
N LEU A 81 21.67 14.49 0.47
CA LEU A 81 20.87 13.43 1.11
C LEU A 81 21.36 12.01 0.79
N TYR A 82 21.87 11.77 -0.42
CA TYR A 82 22.18 10.41 -0.89
C TYR A 82 23.66 10.11 -1.11
N ARG A 83 24.50 11.09 -1.42
CA ARG A 83 25.92 10.81 -1.72
C ARG A 83 26.77 10.70 -0.44
N PRO A 84 27.55 9.61 -0.27
CA PRO A 84 28.54 9.55 0.80
C PRO A 84 29.69 10.53 0.50
N PRO A 85 30.24 11.22 1.51
CA PRO A 85 30.03 11.02 2.96
C PRO A 85 28.88 11.83 3.59
N TYR A 86 28.25 12.77 2.87
CA TYR A 86 27.24 13.69 3.41
C TYR A 86 26.02 12.97 3.99
N SER A 87 25.51 11.95 3.28
CA SER A 87 24.38 11.15 3.75
C SER A 87 24.66 10.44 5.08
N LEU A 88 25.89 9.96 5.29
CA LEU A 88 26.32 9.35 6.54
C LEU A 88 26.40 10.38 7.67
N PHE A 89 26.90 11.58 7.40
CA PHE A 89 26.91 12.66 8.39
C PHE A 89 25.50 13.07 8.83
N LEU A 90 24.54 13.14 7.91
CA LEU A 90 23.14 13.43 8.24
C LEU A 90 22.48 12.33 9.08
N ILE A 91 22.70 11.06 8.72
CA ILE A 91 22.22 9.92 9.49
C ILE A 91 22.87 9.91 10.89
N ALA A 92 24.18 10.14 10.98
CA ALA A 92 24.89 10.19 12.24
C ALA A 92 24.42 11.37 13.12
N ALA A 93 24.25 12.56 12.55
CA ALA A 93 23.75 13.74 13.27
C ALA A 93 22.34 13.51 13.82
N SER A 94 21.44 12.96 13.00
CA SER A 94 20.07 12.64 13.42
C SER A 94 20.03 11.50 14.46
N ALA A 95 20.90 10.50 14.35
CA ALA A 95 21.09 9.47 15.37
C ALA A 95 21.66 10.02 16.70
N CYS A 96 22.58 10.99 16.64
CA CYS A 96 23.08 11.70 17.82
C CYS A 96 21.96 12.49 18.52
N ILE A 97 21.13 13.22 17.76
CA ILE A 97 19.96 13.93 18.30
C ILE A 97 18.99 12.92 18.96
N LEU A 98 18.77 11.77 18.33
CA LEU A 98 17.97 10.69 18.91
C LEU A 98 18.58 10.17 20.23
N GLY A 99 19.89 9.93 20.28
CA GLY A 99 20.59 9.50 21.48
C GLY A 99 20.48 10.51 22.63
N LEU A 100 20.76 11.78 22.34
CA LEU A 100 20.67 12.89 23.31
C LEU A 100 19.24 13.08 23.82
N SER A 101 18.24 12.96 22.94
CA SER A 101 16.84 13.11 23.33
C SER A 101 16.34 11.92 24.17
N ILE A 102 16.76 10.68 23.87
CA ILE A 102 16.48 9.52 24.72
C ILE A 102 17.15 9.66 26.09
N TRP A 103 18.41 10.11 26.14
CA TRP A 103 19.12 10.35 27.39
C TRP A 103 18.45 11.45 28.21
N GLY A 104 18.08 12.57 27.58
CA GLY A 104 17.30 13.64 28.20
C GLY A 104 15.94 13.19 28.72
N LEU A 105 15.26 12.29 28.00
CA LEU A 105 14.00 11.68 28.45
C LEU A 105 14.20 10.81 29.70
N ARG A 106 15.28 10.02 29.76
CA ARG A 106 15.61 9.19 30.93
C ARG A 106 16.02 10.00 32.15
N SER A 107 16.84 11.04 31.95
CA SER A 107 17.39 11.87 33.02
C SER A 107 16.39 12.90 33.55
N SER A 108 15.80 13.71 32.67
CA SER A 108 14.94 14.84 33.06
C SER A 108 13.44 14.52 33.10
N LYS A 109 12.99 13.41 32.49
CA LYS A 109 11.57 13.01 32.36
C LYS A 109 10.64 14.08 31.75
N LYS A 110 11.18 15.12 31.11
CA LYS A 110 10.39 16.19 30.49
C LYS A 110 9.83 15.75 29.14
N LYS A 111 8.57 16.10 28.87
CA LYS A 111 7.81 15.63 27.69
C LYS A 111 8.36 16.09 26.33
N TYR A 112 9.07 17.22 26.24
CA TYR A 112 9.60 17.69 24.96
C TYR A 112 10.69 16.77 24.39
N TYR A 113 11.48 16.10 25.23
CA TYR A 113 12.47 15.13 24.78
C TYR A 113 11.86 13.96 24.02
N PHE A 114 10.61 13.58 24.36
CA PHE A 114 9.88 12.55 23.63
C PHE A 114 9.60 12.97 22.19
N TRP A 115 9.13 14.19 21.97
CA TRP A 115 8.82 14.69 20.63
C TRP A 115 10.08 14.91 19.78
N ILE A 116 11.18 15.34 20.40
CA ILE A 116 12.48 15.45 19.71
C ILE A 116 12.96 14.06 19.30
N ALA A 117 12.90 13.07 20.20
CA ALA A 117 13.25 11.68 19.87
C ALA A 117 12.36 11.11 18.77
N TYR A 118 11.06 11.40 18.82
CA TYR A 118 10.08 10.97 17.82
C TYR A 118 10.41 11.52 16.42
N ALA A 119 10.68 12.82 16.31
CA ALA A 119 11.04 13.46 15.04
C ALA A 119 12.42 13.00 14.54
N ALA A 120 13.41 12.90 15.43
CA ALA A 120 14.74 12.42 15.08
C ALA A 120 14.71 10.97 14.59
N LEU A 121 13.89 10.11 15.20
CA LEU A 121 13.71 8.72 14.76
C LEU A 121 13.03 8.64 13.40
N LEU A 122 12.01 9.48 13.14
CA LEU A 122 11.36 9.56 11.82
C LEU A 122 12.38 9.92 10.74
N VAL A 123 13.16 10.98 10.95
CA VAL A 123 14.15 11.46 9.96
C VAL A 123 15.29 10.46 9.78
N ALA A 124 15.96 10.07 10.87
CA ALA A 124 17.10 9.15 10.82
C ALA A 124 16.70 7.80 10.23
N GLY A 125 15.58 7.25 10.69
CA GLY A 125 15.13 5.93 10.29
C GLY A 125 14.60 5.93 8.85
N SER A 126 13.85 6.94 8.42
CA SER A 126 13.33 6.97 7.03
C SER A 126 14.43 7.19 6.01
N LEU A 127 15.41 8.04 6.30
CA LEU A 127 16.59 8.25 5.46
C LEU A 127 17.46 7.00 5.39
N SER A 128 17.74 6.36 6.53
CA SER A 128 18.52 5.12 6.58
C SER A 128 17.82 3.98 5.82
N ALA A 129 16.50 3.84 6.01
CA ALA A 129 15.70 2.86 5.30
C ALA A 129 15.68 3.12 3.79
N SER A 130 15.57 4.39 3.36
CA SER A 130 15.63 4.77 1.94
C SER A 130 16.98 4.44 1.31
N VAL A 131 18.10 4.78 1.97
CA VAL A 131 19.45 4.45 1.48
C VAL A 131 19.65 2.94 1.38
N LEU A 132 19.12 2.17 2.34
CA LEU A 132 19.16 0.71 2.29
C LEU A 132 18.27 0.17 1.16
N ALA A 133 17.07 0.72 0.97
CA ALA A 133 16.15 0.31 -0.07
C ALA A 133 16.80 0.40 -1.46
N HIS A 134 17.51 1.50 -1.77
CA HIS A 134 18.23 1.64 -3.04
C HIS A 134 19.29 0.57 -3.30
N ARG A 135 19.85 -0.04 -2.25
CA ARG A 135 20.83 -1.13 -2.40
C ARG A 135 20.19 -2.49 -2.62
N VAL A 136 18.92 -2.64 -2.27
CA VAL A 136 18.20 -3.92 -2.26
C VAL A 136 17.14 -4.00 -3.35
N LEU A 137 16.57 -2.86 -3.75
CA LEU A 137 15.54 -2.77 -4.78
C LEU A 137 16.10 -3.18 -6.13
N LYS A 138 15.37 -4.06 -6.80
CA LYS A 138 15.69 -4.51 -8.16
C LYS A 138 15.19 -3.49 -9.19
N GLU A 139 15.83 -3.45 -10.36
CA GLU A 139 15.50 -2.51 -11.44
C GLU A 139 14.01 -2.52 -11.82
N TYR A 140 13.37 -3.70 -11.88
CA TYR A 140 11.94 -3.79 -12.20
C TYR A 140 11.02 -3.14 -11.15
N GLN A 141 11.42 -3.13 -9.87
CA GLN A 141 10.65 -2.51 -8.78
C GLN A 141 10.74 -0.98 -8.87
N VAL A 142 11.94 -0.51 -9.15
CA VAL A 142 12.24 0.90 -9.44
C VAL A 142 11.44 1.37 -10.66
N MET A 143 11.45 0.59 -11.74
CA MET A 143 10.73 0.94 -12.97
C MET A 143 9.22 1.12 -12.73
N ARG A 144 8.58 0.29 -11.90
CA ARG A 144 7.15 0.45 -11.55
C ARG A 144 6.84 1.76 -10.83
N LEU A 145 7.76 2.27 -10.00
CA LEU A 145 7.61 3.55 -9.32
C LEU A 145 7.80 4.73 -10.28
N ILE A 146 8.78 4.63 -11.18
CA ILE A 146 9.10 5.68 -12.15
C ILE A 146 8.02 5.80 -13.21
N VAL A 147 7.58 4.66 -13.77
CA VAL A 147 6.51 4.59 -14.78
C VAL A 147 5.18 5.11 -14.23
N PHE A 148 4.95 4.99 -12.92
CA PHE A 148 3.81 5.60 -12.27
C PHE A 148 3.87 7.14 -12.29
N LEU A 149 5.05 7.72 -12.10
CA LEU A 149 5.25 9.17 -12.16
C LEU A 149 5.23 9.70 -13.59
N ASP A 150 5.87 8.98 -14.51
CA ASP A 150 5.90 9.30 -15.93
C ASP A 150 5.79 8.02 -16.79
N PRO A 151 4.57 7.71 -17.28
CA PRO A 151 4.34 6.55 -18.14
C PRO A 151 5.10 6.57 -19.47
N SER A 152 5.63 7.73 -19.89
CA SER A 152 6.36 7.88 -21.14
C SER A 152 7.76 7.24 -21.12
N ILE A 153 8.28 6.93 -19.92
CA ILE A 153 9.59 6.30 -19.72
C ILE A 153 9.61 4.85 -20.21
N ASP A 154 8.49 4.14 -20.07
CA ASP A 154 8.32 2.77 -20.58
C ASP A 154 7.02 2.66 -21.41
N PRO A 155 6.99 3.25 -22.61
CA PRO A 155 5.78 3.37 -23.41
C PRO A 155 5.39 2.04 -24.09
N LYS A 156 6.23 0.99 -24.00
CA LYS A 156 5.97 -0.34 -24.56
C LYS A 156 5.74 -1.42 -23.50
N GLY A 157 6.11 -1.18 -22.24
CA GLY A 157 5.93 -2.11 -21.14
C GLY A 157 4.85 -1.68 -20.15
N SER A 158 5.26 -1.35 -18.94
CA SER A 158 4.34 -1.03 -17.84
C SER A 158 3.58 0.28 -18.08
N GLY A 159 4.21 1.27 -18.73
CA GLY A 159 3.59 2.56 -19.01
C GLY A 159 2.48 2.46 -20.05
N TRP A 160 2.66 1.57 -21.03
CA TRP A 160 1.60 1.21 -21.99
C TRP A 160 0.34 0.74 -21.27
N ASN A 161 0.46 -0.16 -20.29
CA ASN A 161 -0.69 -0.69 -19.56
C ASN A 161 -1.46 0.40 -18.80
N ILE A 162 -0.76 1.35 -18.17
CA ILE A 162 -1.39 2.48 -17.47
C ILE A 162 -2.13 3.37 -18.48
N LEU A 163 -1.47 3.76 -19.57
CA LEU A 163 -2.06 4.64 -20.59
C LEU A 163 -3.29 4.01 -21.26
N GLN A 164 -3.23 2.71 -21.56
CA GLN A 164 -4.37 1.98 -22.11
C GLN A 164 -5.50 1.84 -21.09
N SER A 165 -5.19 1.57 -19.83
CA SER A 165 -6.19 1.54 -18.75
C SER A 165 -6.91 2.89 -18.60
N LEU A 166 -6.17 3.99 -18.60
CA LEU A 166 -6.72 5.35 -18.56
C LEU A 166 -7.61 5.64 -19.77
N THR A 167 -7.16 5.26 -20.96
CA THR A 167 -7.91 5.45 -22.21
C THR A 167 -9.21 4.63 -22.20
N ALA A 168 -9.15 3.38 -21.72
CA ALA A 168 -10.32 2.51 -21.58
C ALA A 168 -11.36 3.13 -20.65
N ILE A 169 -10.95 3.51 -19.42
CA ILE A 169 -11.81 4.17 -18.43
C ILE A 169 -12.41 5.45 -19.00
N GLY A 170 -11.59 6.31 -19.63
CA GLY A 170 -12.05 7.58 -20.21
C GLY A 170 -13.06 7.39 -21.35
N SER A 171 -12.88 6.33 -22.15
CA SER A 171 -13.75 6.05 -23.30
C SER A 171 -15.10 5.44 -22.93
N GLY A 172 -15.28 4.95 -21.71
CA GLY A 172 -16.55 4.39 -21.23
C GLY A 172 -17.64 5.45 -21.01
N GLY A 173 -17.27 6.72 -20.77
CA GLY A 173 -18.25 7.77 -20.49
C GLY A 173 -19.19 7.43 -19.33
N PHE A 174 -20.45 7.88 -19.38
CA PHE A 174 -21.40 7.66 -18.27
C PHE A 174 -22.01 6.25 -18.26
N VAL A 175 -22.39 5.73 -19.43
CA VAL A 175 -23.17 4.48 -19.58
C VAL A 175 -22.31 3.29 -20.02
N GLY A 176 -21.12 3.53 -20.57
CA GLY A 176 -20.27 2.49 -21.14
C GLY A 176 -20.49 2.31 -22.64
N LYS A 177 -19.61 1.51 -23.26
CA LYS A 177 -19.71 1.14 -24.68
C LYS A 177 -20.67 -0.03 -24.93
N GLY A 178 -21.07 -0.76 -23.88
CA GLY A 178 -21.84 -1.99 -23.99
C GLY A 178 -21.00 -3.23 -23.67
N PHE A 179 -21.67 -4.27 -23.16
CA PHE A 179 -21.04 -5.51 -22.75
C PHE A 179 -20.30 -6.18 -23.92
N LEU A 180 -19.02 -6.53 -23.71
CA LEU A 180 -18.12 -7.08 -24.73
C LEU A 180 -17.88 -6.18 -25.96
N GLN A 181 -18.27 -4.90 -25.90
CA GLN A 181 -18.03 -3.91 -26.96
C GLN A 181 -16.87 -2.96 -26.63
N GLY A 182 -16.06 -3.27 -25.61
CA GLY A 182 -14.88 -2.49 -25.25
C GLY A 182 -13.83 -2.56 -26.35
N THR A 183 -13.36 -1.39 -26.82
CA THR A 183 -12.36 -1.34 -27.88
C THR A 183 -10.97 -1.63 -27.34
N GLN A 184 -10.64 -1.20 -26.12
CA GLN A 184 -9.33 -1.46 -25.53
C GLN A 184 -9.24 -2.87 -24.93
N SER A 185 -10.34 -3.35 -24.32
CA SER A 185 -10.43 -4.69 -23.76
C SER A 185 -10.43 -5.81 -24.82
N HIS A 186 -11.09 -5.61 -25.96
CA HIS A 186 -11.31 -6.69 -26.95
C HIS A 186 -10.08 -6.96 -27.84
N TYR A 187 -9.26 -5.95 -28.12
CA TYR A 187 -8.06 -6.12 -28.97
C TYR A 187 -6.80 -6.57 -28.20
N ARG A 188 -6.94 -6.98 -26.92
CA ARG A 188 -5.84 -7.46 -26.06
C ARG A 188 -4.64 -6.52 -25.98
N TYR A 189 -4.87 -5.21 -26.12
CA TYR A 189 -3.81 -4.21 -25.94
C TYR A 189 -3.30 -4.14 -24.48
N LEU A 190 -4.00 -4.80 -23.55
CA LEU A 190 -3.62 -4.99 -22.15
C LEU A 190 -3.35 -6.48 -21.85
N PRO A 191 -2.09 -6.92 -21.69
CA PRO A 191 -1.73 -8.33 -21.45
C PRO A 191 -2.27 -8.90 -20.12
N GLN A 192 -2.58 -8.05 -19.13
CA GLN A 192 -3.10 -8.46 -17.81
C GLN A 192 -4.44 -7.80 -17.44
N GLN A 193 -5.31 -7.63 -18.43
CA GLN A 193 -6.61 -6.97 -18.27
C GLN A 193 -7.60 -7.73 -17.39
N SER A 194 -7.59 -9.06 -17.40
CA SER A 194 -8.51 -9.87 -16.62
C SER A 194 -8.09 -10.04 -15.15
N THR A 195 -6.83 -9.75 -14.83
CA THR A 195 -6.27 -9.88 -13.48
C THR A 195 -6.11 -8.51 -12.84
N ASP A 196 -5.14 -7.74 -13.32
CA ASP A 196 -4.65 -6.54 -12.65
C ASP A 196 -5.44 -5.30 -13.05
N PHE A 197 -6.02 -5.28 -14.25
CA PHE A 197 -6.76 -4.14 -14.80
C PHE A 197 -8.23 -4.45 -15.06
N ILE A 198 -8.84 -5.39 -14.33
CA ILE A 198 -10.25 -5.76 -14.55
C ILE A 198 -11.21 -4.57 -14.39
N PHE A 199 -10.86 -3.63 -13.51
CA PHE A 199 -11.65 -2.42 -13.31
C PHE A 199 -11.72 -1.54 -14.56
N SER A 200 -10.67 -1.48 -15.38
CA SER A 200 -10.69 -0.67 -16.60
C SER A 200 -11.63 -1.26 -17.67
N ILE A 201 -11.76 -2.58 -17.72
CA ILE A 201 -12.74 -3.27 -18.58
C ILE A 201 -14.16 -2.92 -18.13
N ILE A 202 -14.45 -3.03 -16.83
CA ILE A 202 -15.78 -2.71 -16.29
C ILE A 202 -16.12 -1.24 -16.57
N ALA A 203 -15.17 -0.34 -16.36
CA ALA A 203 -15.36 1.09 -16.63
C ALA A 203 -15.53 1.39 -18.12
N GLU A 204 -14.84 0.69 -19.03
CA GLU A 204 -15.02 0.87 -20.46
C GLU A 204 -16.40 0.37 -20.94
N GLU A 205 -16.80 -0.82 -20.49
CA GLU A 205 -18.01 -1.48 -20.98
C GLU A 205 -19.29 -0.95 -20.34
N TRP A 206 -19.27 -0.62 -19.05
CA TRP A 206 -20.43 -0.19 -18.25
C TRP A 206 -20.33 1.27 -17.77
N GLY A 207 -19.26 1.97 -18.16
CA GLY A 207 -19.08 3.39 -17.88
C GLY A 207 -18.96 3.71 -16.40
N PHE A 208 -19.28 4.96 -16.08
CA PHE A 208 -19.37 5.45 -14.71
C PHE A 208 -20.36 4.65 -13.86
N ILE A 209 -21.49 4.21 -14.42
CA ILE A 209 -22.51 3.44 -13.69
C ILE A 209 -21.93 2.10 -13.21
N GLY A 210 -21.22 1.39 -14.08
CA GLY A 210 -20.54 0.14 -13.73
C GLY A 210 -19.48 0.34 -12.65
N GLY A 211 -18.64 1.36 -12.82
CA GLY A 211 -17.65 1.74 -11.81
C GLY A 211 -18.31 2.04 -10.45
N PHE A 212 -19.36 2.86 -10.44
CA PHE A 212 -20.10 3.19 -9.23
C PHE A 212 -20.73 1.97 -8.56
N LEU A 213 -21.28 1.04 -9.34
CA LEU A 213 -21.83 -0.22 -8.82
C LEU A 213 -20.75 -1.04 -8.11
N VAL A 214 -19.55 -1.17 -8.69
CA VAL A 214 -18.41 -1.86 -8.04
C VAL A 214 -18.07 -1.19 -6.70
N PHE A 215 -17.93 0.14 -6.69
CA PHE A 215 -17.69 0.90 -5.45
C PHE A 215 -18.80 0.67 -4.40
N ALA A 216 -20.06 0.69 -4.81
CA ALA A 216 -21.20 0.48 -3.92
C ALA A 216 -21.21 -0.93 -3.31
N LEU A 217 -20.91 -1.96 -4.10
CA LEU A 217 -20.83 -3.34 -3.61
C LEU A 217 -19.70 -3.52 -2.59
N PHE A 218 -18.50 -3.01 -2.88
CA PHE A 218 -17.39 -3.03 -1.93
C PHE A 218 -17.71 -2.21 -0.67
N PHE A 219 -18.36 -1.07 -0.81
CA PHE A 219 -18.80 -0.26 0.32
C PHE A 219 -19.78 -1.01 1.23
N ILE A 220 -20.71 -1.78 0.67
CA ILE A 220 -21.63 -2.62 1.45
C ILE A 220 -20.86 -3.66 2.27
N ILE A 221 -19.88 -4.35 1.67
CA ILE A 221 -19.03 -5.33 2.36
C ILE A 221 -18.27 -4.67 3.50
N LEU A 222 -17.59 -3.55 3.22
CA LEU A 222 -16.81 -2.81 4.23
C LEU A 222 -17.71 -2.28 5.36
N ARG A 223 -18.89 -1.76 5.05
CA ARG A 223 -19.88 -1.35 6.05
C ARG A 223 -20.29 -2.51 6.94
N ARG A 224 -20.50 -3.71 6.39
CA ARG A 224 -20.83 -4.91 7.19
C ARG A 224 -19.67 -5.29 8.12
N CYS A 225 -18.43 -5.24 7.66
CA CYS A 225 -17.25 -5.45 8.51
C CYS A 225 -17.19 -4.42 9.65
N LEU A 226 -17.44 -3.15 9.38
CA LEU A 226 -17.48 -2.09 10.40
C LEU A 226 -18.57 -2.33 11.46
N VAL A 227 -19.74 -2.82 11.05
CA VAL A 227 -20.81 -3.20 11.99
C VAL A 227 -20.38 -4.39 12.85
N LEU A 228 -19.68 -5.39 12.28
CA LEU A 228 -19.16 -6.52 13.04
C LEU A 228 -18.12 -6.08 14.09
N LEU A 229 -17.19 -5.20 13.72
CA LEU A 229 -16.19 -4.65 14.64
C LEU A 229 -16.79 -3.95 15.86
N ARG A 230 -18.01 -3.41 15.75
CA ARG A 230 -18.70 -2.72 16.85
C ARG A 230 -19.61 -3.61 17.67
N THR A 231 -19.92 -4.82 17.18
CA THR A 231 -20.95 -5.70 17.78
C THR A 231 -20.34 -6.93 18.44
N VAL A 232 -19.22 -7.42 17.93
CA VAL A 232 -18.48 -8.55 18.49
C VAL A 232 -17.77 -8.13 19.77
N LYS A 233 -17.81 -9.00 20.80
CA LYS A 233 -17.13 -8.77 22.10
C LYS A 233 -15.76 -9.44 22.20
N ASP A 234 -15.55 -10.55 21.48
CA ASP A 234 -14.28 -11.27 21.50
C ASP A 234 -13.19 -10.48 20.75
N SER A 235 -12.14 -10.12 21.49
CA SER A 235 -10.96 -9.40 20.95
C SER A 235 -10.29 -10.15 19.80
N TYR A 236 -10.23 -11.48 19.86
CA TYR A 236 -9.59 -12.27 18.80
C TYR A 236 -10.39 -12.17 17.50
N ALA A 237 -11.71 -12.37 17.57
CA ALA A 237 -12.61 -12.15 16.44
C ALA A 237 -12.55 -10.72 15.90
N ILE A 238 -12.47 -9.70 16.76
CA ILE A 238 -12.29 -8.29 16.34
C ILE A 238 -11.02 -8.13 15.49
N TYR A 239 -9.89 -8.72 15.90
CA TYR A 239 -8.63 -8.62 15.14
C TYR A 239 -8.71 -9.31 13.78
N ILE A 240 -9.38 -10.48 13.71
CA ILE A 240 -9.62 -11.16 12.42
C ILE A 240 -10.47 -10.28 11.50
N VAL A 241 -11.60 -9.75 11.99
CA VAL A 241 -12.48 -8.90 11.19
C VAL A 241 -11.73 -7.66 10.72
N ALA A 242 -10.91 -7.03 11.59
CA ALA A 242 -10.11 -5.86 11.26
C ALA A 242 -9.07 -6.16 10.17
N GLY A 243 -8.38 -7.30 10.28
CA GLY A 243 -7.39 -7.74 9.30
C GLY A 243 -8.03 -8.04 7.93
N ILE A 244 -9.12 -8.82 7.90
CA ILE A 244 -9.83 -9.14 6.65
C ILE A 244 -10.40 -7.87 6.00
N MET A 245 -10.98 -6.96 6.80
CA MET A 245 -11.49 -5.69 6.29
C MET A 245 -10.38 -4.85 5.65
N ALA A 246 -9.22 -4.75 6.29
CA ALA A 246 -8.06 -4.03 5.73
C ALA A 246 -7.51 -4.71 4.47
N MET A 247 -7.45 -6.04 4.45
CA MET A 247 -7.04 -6.79 3.26
C MET A 247 -7.96 -6.48 2.08
N ILE A 248 -9.29 -6.59 2.25
CA ILE A 248 -10.27 -6.31 1.19
C ILE A 248 -10.16 -4.85 0.72
N LEU A 249 -10.10 -3.91 1.66
CA LEU A 249 -9.98 -2.49 1.35
C LEU A 249 -8.70 -2.18 0.58
N PHE A 250 -7.57 -2.77 0.98
CA PHE A 250 -6.29 -2.50 0.34
C PHE A 250 -6.23 -3.07 -1.09
N HIS A 251 -6.67 -4.31 -1.29
CA HIS A 251 -6.79 -4.89 -2.63
C HIS A 251 -7.68 -4.04 -3.55
N PHE A 252 -8.81 -3.54 -3.03
CA PHE A 252 -9.70 -2.63 -3.75
C PHE A 252 -9.00 -1.31 -4.11
N MET A 253 -8.43 -0.62 -3.12
CA MET A 253 -7.78 0.68 -3.32
C MET A 253 -6.60 0.60 -4.30
N ILE A 254 -5.75 -0.42 -4.15
CA ILE A 254 -4.57 -0.58 -4.99
C ILE A 254 -4.97 -0.94 -6.43
N ASN A 255 -5.88 -1.91 -6.63
CA ASN A 255 -6.26 -2.36 -7.96
C ASN A 255 -7.01 -1.27 -8.75
N VAL A 256 -8.00 -0.63 -8.12
CA VAL A 256 -8.71 0.49 -8.75
C VAL A 256 -7.77 1.68 -8.94
N GLY A 257 -6.91 1.94 -7.94
CA GLY A 257 -5.96 3.04 -8.00
C GLY A 257 -4.92 2.91 -9.11
N MET A 258 -4.38 1.72 -9.32
CA MET A 258 -3.46 1.48 -10.44
C MET A 258 -4.16 1.56 -11.80
N ALA A 259 -5.41 1.08 -11.90
CA ALA A 259 -6.19 1.19 -13.13
C ALA A 259 -6.49 2.67 -13.49
N MET A 260 -6.72 3.51 -12.49
CA MET A 260 -6.94 4.95 -12.66
C MET A 260 -5.63 5.77 -12.72
N GLY A 261 -4.45 5.15 -12.67
CA GLY A 261 -3.16 5.86 -12.70
C GLY A 261 -2.89 6.72 -11.46
N ILE A 262 -3.55 6.47 -10.32
CA ILE A 262 -3.32 7.19 -9.05
C ILE A 262 -2.43 6.42 -8.07
N MET A 263 -2.12 5.15 -8.37
CA MET A 263 -1.19 4.31 -7.61
C MET A 263 -0.27 3.52 -8.54
N PRO A 264 0.93 3.12 -8.08
CA PRO A 264 1.85 2.32 -8.87
C PRO A 264 1.32 0.90 -9.11
N ILE A 265 1.77 0.28 -10.21
CA ILE A 265 1.39 -1.09 -10.59
C ILE A 265 2.00 -2.08 -9.59
N THR A 266 1.17 -2.80 -8.86
CA THR A 266 1.61 -3.77 -7.83
C THR A 266 1.35 -5.22 -8.22
N GLY A 267 0.39 -5.48 -9.12
CA GLY A 267 0.02 -6.83 -9.54
C GLY A 267 -0.90 -7.56 -8.56
N ILE A 268 -1.76 -6.80 -7.86
CA ILE A 268 -2.67 -7.34 -6.85
C ILE A 268 -4.08 -7.44 -7.44
N PRO A 269 -4.76 -8.60 -7.33
CA PRO A 269 -6.10 -8.77 -7.89
C PRO A 269 -7.17 -8.02 -7.08
N LEU A 270 -8.19 -7.53 -7.79
CA LEU A 270 -9.44 -7.06 -7.23
C LEU A 270 -10.28 -8.28 -6.82
N PHE A 271 -10.52 -8.43 -5.51
CA PHE A 271 -11.29 -9.57 -5.02
C PHE A 271 -12.68 -9.67 -5.67
N PHE A 272 -13.16 -10.90 -5.83
CA PHE A 272 -14.43 -11.28 -6.47
C PHE A 272 -14.54 -11.03 -7.98
N LEU A 273 -13.77 -10.07 -8.53
CA LEU A 273 -13.89 -9.64 -9.92
C LEU A 273 -12.72 -10.11 -10.79
N SER A 274 -11.49 -9.98 -10.30
CA SER A 274 -10.31 -10.40 -11.06
C SER A 274 -10.27 -11.91 -11.25
N TYR A 275 -9.78 -12.34 -12.41
CA TYR A 275 -9.51 -13.74 -12.69
C TYR A 275 -8.33 -14.22 -11.83
N GLY A 276 -8.61 -15.10 -10.87
CA GLY A 276 -7.57 -15.68 -10.02
C GLY A 276 -8.14 -16.74 -9.09
N GLY A 277 -7.74 -18.00 -9.28
CA GLY A 277 -8.28 -19.11 -8.48
C GLY A 277 -7.93 -18.97 -6.99
N SER A 278 -6.65 -18.78 -6.67
CA SER A 278 -6.16 -18.67 -5.30
C SER A 278 -6.70 -17.44 -4.56
N SER A 279 -6.78 -16.29 -5.23
CA SER A 279 -7.34 -15.06 -4.65
C SER A 279 -8.84 -15.19 -4.40
N LEU A 280 -9.58 -15.84 -5.30
CA LEU A 280 -11.00 -16.13 -5.12
C LEU A 280 -11.23 -17.06 -3.92
N TRP A 281 -10.48 -18.16 -3.81
CA TRP A 281 -10.55 -19.04 -2.64
C TRP A 281 -10.22 -18.32 -1.34
N THR A 282 -9.17 -17.49 -1.35
CA THR A 282 -8.75 -16.71 -0.18
C THR A 282 -9.86 -15.78 0.30
N VAL A 283 -10.50 -15.05 -0.62
CA VAL A 283 -11.58 -14.13 -0.23
C VAL A 283 -12.84 -14.88 0.18
N LEU A 284 -13.20 -16.00 -0.46
CA LEU A 284 -14.36 -16.81 -0.07
C LEU A 284 -14.19 -17.42 1.33
N ILE A 285 -12.99 -17.93 1.65
CA ILE A 285 -12.66 -18.41 3.01
C ILE A 285 -12.75 -17.25 4.00
N SER A 286 -12.23 -16.07 3.65
CA SER A 286 -12.30 -14.89 4.49
C SER A 286 -13.74 -14.46 4.78
N ILE A 287 -14.62 -14.47 3.76
CA ILE A 287 -16.06 -14.21 3.93
C ILE A 287 -16.70 -15.29 4.81
N GLY A 288 -16.35 -16.57 4.62
CA GLY A 288 -16.81 -17.66 5.48
C GLY A 288 -16.46 -17.45 6.96
N LEU A 289 -15.23 -17.01 7.25
CA LEU A 289 -14.80 -16.65 8.61
C LEU A 289 -15.62 -15.47 9.16
N LEU A 290 -15.83 -14.40 8.38
CA LEU A 290 -16.64 -13.26 8.79
C LEU A 290 -18.10 -13.66 9.08
N LEU A 291 -18.68 -14.53 8.25
CA LEU A 291 -20.04 -15.06 8.46
C LEU A 291 -20.11 -15.92 9.72
N GLY A 292 -19.11 -16.78 9.95
CA GLY A 292 -19.03 -17.60 11.17
C GLY A 292 -18.93 -16.76 12.44
N ILE A 293 -18.12 -15.71 12.43
CA ILE A 293 -18.03 -14.73 13.53
C ILE A 293 -19.36 -14.00 13.69
N SER A 294 -19.96 -13.54 12.60
CA SER A 294 -21.25 -12.85 12.62
C SER A 294 -22.36 -13.71 13.21
N ALA A 295 -22.42 -15.00 12.89
CA ALA A 295 -23.44 -15.92 13.39
C ALA A 295 -23.33 -16.14 14.90
N ARG A 296 -22.10 -16.15 15.45
CA ARG A 296 -21.84 -16.35 16.88
C ARG A 296 -21.74 -15.07 17.69
N ARG A 297 -21.95 -13.88 17.09
CA ARG A 297 -21.72 -12.59 17.76
C ARG A 297 -22.60 -12.33 19.00
N TYR A 298 -23.72 -13.05 19.13
CA TYR A 298 -24.61 -13.02 20.29
C TYR A 298 -24.57 -14.30 21.13
N GLY A 299 -23.80 -15.31 20.70
CA GLY A 299 -23.54 -16.51 21.49
C GLY A 299 -22.59 -16.15 22.63
N ALA A 300 -22.99 -16.50 23.85
CA ALA A 300 -22.26 -16.27 25.09
C ALA A 300 -20.87 -16.93 25.08
#